data_AF-A0A4R8HM00-F1
#
_entry.id   AF-A0A4R8HM00-F1
#
_cell.length_a   1.000
_cell.length_b   1.000
_cell.length_c   1.000
_cell.angle_alpha   90.00
_cell.angle_beta   90.00
_cell.angle_gamma   90.00
#
_symmetry.space_group_name_H-M   'P 1'
#
loop_
_entity.id
_entity.type
_entity.pdbx_description
1 polymer ?
#
loop_
_entity_poly.entity_id
_entity_poly.type
_entity_poly.pdbx_seq_one_letter_code
_entity_poly.pdbx_strand_id
1 'polypeptide(L)'
;MPASFANRPVSVRVYPERVVVAAEGQIVCEHSRIFARSHNDKSVTVYDWRHYLSVIQRKPGALRNGAPFAELPVALRTLQQRMLEKPGGDREMVEILALVLQHDEQAV
;
A
#
# COMPACT_ATOMS: atom_id res chain seq x y z
N MET A 1 -3.84 3.47 5.18
CA MET A 1 -4.74 2.56 5.92
C MET A 1 -4.73 1.19 5.26
N PRO A 2 -4.35 0.12 5.97
CA PRO A 2 -4.42 -1.24 5.45
C PRO A 2 -5.87 -1.62 5.12
N ALA A 3 -6.08 -2.22 3.95
CA ALA A 3 -7.41 -2.57 3.47
C ALA A 3 -8.13 -3.63 4.32
N SER A 4 -7.40 -4.38 5.14
CA SER A 4 -7.97 -5.30 6.15
C SER A 4 -8.82 -4.58 7.21
N PHE A 5 -8.59 -3.28 7.42
CA PHE A 5 -9.35 -2.44 8.34
C PHE A 5 -10.38 -1.55 7.64
N ALA A 6 -10.60 -1.71 6.33
CA ALA A 6 -11.63 -0.97 5.62
C ALA A 6 -13.02 -1.23 6.25
N ASN A 7 -13.81 -0.17 6.41
CA ASN A 7 -15.14 -0.19 7.04
C ASN A 7 -15.16 -0.66 8.50
N ARG A 8 -14.02 -0.65 9.21
CA ARG A 8 -13.93 -0.92 10.65
C ARG A 8 -13.64 0.38 11.42
N PRO A 9 -14.21 0.58 12.62
CA PRO A 9 -13.83 1.71 13.47
C PRO A 9 -12.34 1.65 13.83
N VAL A 10 -11.64 2.77 13.67
CA VAL A 10 -10.22 2.93 14.00
C VAL A 10 -9.99 4.25 14.72
N SER A 11 -8.91 4.34 15.51
CA SER A 11 -8.47 5.57 16.14
C SER A 11 -7.40 6.24 15.29
N VAL A 12 -7.64 7.48 14.86
CA VAL A 12 -6.65 8.30 14.16
C VAL A 12 -6.02 9.26 15.17
N ARG A 13 -4.69 9.25 15.25
CA ARG A 13 -3.88 10.11 16.12
C ARG A 13 -2.97 10.97 15.24
N VAL A 14 -3.11 12.28 15.34
CA VAL A 14 -2.36 13.23 14.51
C VAL A 14 -1.29 13.90 15.37
N TYR A 15 -0.03 13.66 15.01
CA TYR A 15 1.15 14.27 15.62
C TYR A 15 1.74 15.35 14.68
N PRO A 16 2.73 16.14 15.12
CA PRO A 16 3.35 17.15 14.25
C PRO A 16 4.02 16.55 13.00
N GLU A 17 4.73 15.42 13.15
CA GLU A 17 5.53 14.80 12.08
C GLU A 17 4.80 13.64 11.39
N ARG A 18 3.77 13.06 12.02
CA ARG A 18 3.15 11.82 11.57
C ARG A 18 1.66 11.72 11.87
N VAL A 19 0.96 10.93 11.07
CA VAL A 19 -0.40 10.48 11.31
C VAL A 19 -0.36 8.98 11.57
N VAL A 20 -0.85 8.57 12.74
CA VAL A 20 -0.86 7.18 13.18
C VAL A 20 -2.30 6.71 13.21
N VAL A 21 -2.54 5.48 12.76
CA VAL A 21 -3.84 4.83 12.95
C VAL A 21 -3.67 3.56 13.75
N ALA A 22 -4.50 3.45 14.78
CA ALA A 22 -4.50 2.34 15.72
C ALA A 22 -5.86 1.63 15.71
N ALA A 23 -5.82 0.31 15.77
CA ALA A 23 -6.97 -0.56 15.92
C ALA A 23 -6.57 -1.75 16.81
N GLU A 24 -7.50 -2.27 17.61
CA GLU A 24 -7.26 -3.47 18.43
C GLU A 24 -6.03 -3.38 19.36
N GLY A 25 -5.73 -2.18 19.87
CA GLY A 25 -4.59 -1.95 20.74
C GLY A 25 -3.23 -1.84 20.03
N GLN A 26 -3.19 -1.94 18.70
CA GLN A 26 -1.97 -1.90 17.90
C GLN A 26 -1.97 -0.74 16.90
N ILE A 27 -0.79 -0.24 16.55
CA ILE A 27 -0.61 0.68 15.41
C ILE A 27 -0.67 -0.16 14.14
N VAL A 28 -1.65 0.14 13.28
CA VAL A 28 -1.88 -0.61 12.03
C VAL A 28 -1.30 0.10 10.82
N CYS A 29 -1.07 1.41 10.89
CA CYS A 29 -0.25 2.14 9.94
C CYS A 29 0.20 3.49 10.48
N GLU A 30 1.26 3.99 9.88
CA GLU A 30 1.85 5.29 10.16
C GLU A 30 2.22 5.95 8.83
N HIS A 31 1.98 7.25 8.73
CA HIS A 31 2.34 8.06 7.57
C HIS A 31 2.98 9.36 8.02
N SER A 32 4.04 9.81 7.35
CA SER A 32 4.56 11.15 7.56
C SER A 32 3.49 12.19 7.25
N ARG A 33 3.40 13.21 8.09
CA ARG A 33 2.45 14.30 7.91
C ARG A 33 2.93 15.24 6.82
N ILE A 34 2.08 15.49 5.82
CA ILE A 34 2.37 16.36 4.70
C ILE A 34 1.44 17.57 4.78
N PHE A 35 2.03 18.76 4.84
CA PHE A 35 1.31 20.02 4.85
C PHE A 35 1.31 20.62 3.44
N ALA A 36 0.13 21.01 2.93
CA ALA A 36 0.05 21.88 1.76
C ALA A 36 0.53 23.28 2.20
N ARG A 37 1.64 23.75 1.63
CA ARG A 37 2.31 24.98 2.06
C ARG A 37 1.59 26.26 1.59
N SER A 38 0.62 26.14 0.68
CA SER A 38 -0.20 27.24 0.17
C SER A 38 -1.61 26.77 -0.19
N HIS A 39 -2.61 27.65 -0.12
CA HIS A 39 -3.95 27.39 -0.65
C HIS A 39 -3.98 27.21 -2.18
N ASN A 40 -2.92 27.63 -2.88
CA ASN A 40 -2.74 27.38 -4.31
C ASN A 40 -2.07 26.02 -4.61
N ASP A 41 -1.45 25.39 -3.61
CA ASP A 41 -0.81 24.09 -3.78
C ASP A 41 -1.84 22.97 -3.64
N LYS A 42 -1.86 22.04 -4.60
CA LYS A 42 -2.74 20.88 -4.54
C LYS A 42 -2.39 19.99 -3.35
N SER A 43 -3.40 19.48 -2.66
CA SER A 43 -3.22 18.43 -1.67
C SER A 43 -2.57 17.20 -2.32
N VAL A 44 -1.58 16.63 -1.63
CA VAL A 44 -0.90 15.42 -2.09
C VAL A 44 -1.60 14.22 -1.48
N THR A 45 -1.99 13.26 -2.32
CA THR A 45 -2.41 11.93 -1.86
C THR A 45 -1.19 11.02 -1.89
N VAL A 46 -0.89 10.40 -0.76
CA VAL A 46 0.22 9.44 -0.64
C VAL A 46 -0.36 8.07 -0.42
N TYR A 47 0.15 7.10 -1.19
CA TYR A 47 -0.18 5.71 -1.00
C TYR A 47 0.98 4.99 -0.30
N ASP A 48 0.65 3.94 0.46
CA ASP A 48 1.63 2.89 0.74
C ASP A 48 1.04 1.63 0.13
N TRP A 49 1.70 1.11 -0.89
CA TRP A 49 1.23 -0.05 -1.65
C TRP A 49 1.04 -1.28 -0.75
N ARG A 50 1.80 -1.39 0.36
CA ARG A 50 1.70 -2.51 1.31
C ARG A 50 0.32 -2.59 1.95
N HIS A 51 -0.34 -1.45 2.13
CA HIS A 51 -1.72 -1.39 2.64
C HIS A 51 -2.76 -2.03 1.72
N TYR A 52 -2.44 -2.25 0.45
CA TYR A 52 -3.37 -2.74 -0.57
C TYR A 52 -3.13 -4.20 -0.95
N LEU A 53 -2.15 -4.88 -0.35
CA LEU A 53 -1.80 -6.26 -0.70
C LEU A 53 -2.95 -7.25 -0.46
N SER A 54 -3.71 -7.09 0.62
CA SER A 54 -4.91 -7.91 0.87
C SER A 54 -6.04 -7.68 -0.15
N VAL A 55 -6.05 -6.51 -0.82
CA VAL A 55 -7.03 -6.22 -1.90
C VAL A 55 -6.70 -7.07 -3.12
N ILE A 56 -5.45 -7.07 -3.55
CA ILE A 56 -5.05 -7.79 -4.77
C ILE A 56 -5.06 -9.31 -4.59
N GLN A 57 -4.89 -9.82 -3.38
CA GLN A 57 -5.13 -11.23 -3.07
C GLN A 57 -6.57 -11.67 -3.39
N ARG A 58 -7.56 -10.80 -3.15
CA ARG A 58 -8.98 -11.07 -3.45
C ARG A 58 -9.37 -10.67 -4.86
N LYS A 59 -8.71 -9.65 -5.42
CA LYS A 59 -9.00 -9.07 -6.74
C LYS A 59 -7.69 -8.83 -7.51
N PRO A 60 -7.08 -9.88 -8.11
CA PRO A 60 -5.78 -9.75 -8.78
C PRO A 60 -5.74 -8.69 -9.88
N GLY A 61 -6.85 -8.49 -10.60
CA GLY A 61 -6.94 -7.47 -11.64
C GLY A 61 -6.72 -6.02 -11.16
N ALA A 62 -6.87 -5.73 -9.86
CA ALA A 62 -6.58 -4.41 -9.29
C ALA A 62 -5.08 -4.04 -9.36
N LEU A 63 -4.20 -5.03 -9.53
CA LEU A 63 -2.76 -4.82 -9.65
C LEU A 63 -2.38 -4.00 -10.91
N ARG A 64 -3.19 -4.06 -11.98
CA ARG A 64 -2.86 -3.44 -13.28
C ARG A 64 -2.95 -1.92 -13.26
N ASN A 65 -3.98 -1.39 -12.59
CA ASN A 65 -4.35 0.03 -12.66
C ASN A 65 -4.56 0.67 -11.27
N GLY A 66 -4.26 -0.06 -10.19
CA GLY A 66 -4.42 0.47 -8.84
C GLY A 66 -3.40 1.58 -8.59
N ALA A 67 -3.88 2.78 -8.26
CA ALA A 67 -3.03 3.95 -7.97
C ALA A 67 -1.88 3.65 -6.98
N PRO A 68 -2.07 2.88 -5.89
CA PRO A 68 -0.98 2.52 -4.98
C PRO A 68 0.17 1.77 -5.64
N PHE A 69 -0.12 0.96 -6.67
CA PHE A 69 0.90 0.12 -7.32
C PHE A 69 1.78 0.90 -8.30
N ALA A 70 1.43 2.15 -8.62
CA ALA A 70 2.32 3.06 -9.33
C ALA A 70 3.56 3.45 -8.51
N GLU A 71 3.48 3.33 -7.18
CA GLU A 71 4.56 3.64 -6.23
C GLU A 71 5.38 2.39 -5.84
N LEU A 72 5.19 1.26 -6.53
CA LEU A 72 6.01 0.06 -6.29
C LEU A 72 7.50 0.36 -6.52
N PRO A 73 8.39 -0.23 -5.68
CA PRO A 73 9.83 -0.23 -5.93
C PRO A 73 10.16 -0.70 -7.35
N VAL A 74 11.21 -0.11 -7.94
CA VAL A 74 11.57 -0.34 -9.35
C VAL A 74 11.71 -1.83 -9.67
N ALA A 75 12.37 -2.61 -8.80
CA ALA A 75 12.54 -4.05 -8.98
C ALA A 75 11.19 -4.79 -9.08
N LEU A 76 10.24 -4.49 -8.18
CA LEU A 76 8.91 -5.09 -8.20
C LEU A 76 8.09 -4.65 -9.42
N ARG A 77 8.27 -3.41 -9.87
CA ARG A 77 7.61 -2.90 -11.09
C ARG A 77 8.12 -3.57 -12.35
N THR A 78 9.42 -3.76 -12.47
CA THR A 78 10.03 -4.50 -13.59
C THR A 78 9.55 -5.95 -13.61
N LEU A 79 9.46 -6.57 -12.43
CA LEU A 79 8.91 -7.93 -12.31
C LEU A 79 7.44 -7.98 -12.75
N GLN A 80 6.61 -7.06 -12.24
CA GLN A 80 5.20 -6.93 -12.60
C GLN A 80 5.01 -6.83 -14.12
N GLN A 81 5.78 -5.97 -14.80
CA GLN A 81 5.69 -5.81 -16.25
C GLN A 81 5.93 -7.13 -16.99
N ARG A 82 7.00 -7.86 -16.64
CA ARG A 82 7.33 -9.15 -17.27
C ARG A 82 6.30 -10.23 -16.97
N MET A 83 5.70 -10.23 -15.79
CA MET A 83 4.71 -11.22 -15.41
C MET A 83 3.36 -10.96 -16.09
N LEU A 84 2.95 -9.69 -16.23
CA LEU A 84 1.68 -9.33 -16.87
C LEU A 84 1.63 -9.65 -18.38
N GLU A 85 2.76 -9.91 -19.03
CA GLU A 85 2.84 -10.40 -20.42
C GLU A 85 2.36 -11.86 -20.57
N LYS A 86 2.36 -12.63 -19.47
CA LYS A 86 1.99 -14.05 -19.47
C LYS A 86 0.54 -14.25 -19.04
N PRO A 87 -0.19 -15.20 -19.65
CA PRO A 87 -1.50 -15.62 -19.14
C PRO A 87 -1.39 -16.08 -17.67
N GLY A 88 -2.14 -15.46 -16.77
CA GLY A 88 -2.14 -15.79 -15.34
C GLY A 88 -1.02 -15.14 -14.51
N GLY A 89 -0.13 -14.36 -15.12
CA GLY A 89 0.97 -13.74 -14.39
C GLY A 89 0.56 -12.64 -13.41
N ASP A 90 -0.68 -12.14 -13.48
CA ASP A 90 -1.23 -11.28 -12.41
C ASP A 90 -1.43 -12.05 -11.10
N ARG A 91 -1.86 -13.31 -11.15
CA ARG A 91 -1.97 -14.16 -9.95
C ARG A 91 -0.60 -14.49 -9.36
N GLU A 92 0.34 -14.91 -10.19
CA GLU A 92 1.71 -15.19 -9.74
C GLU A 92 2.36 -13.93 -9.13
N MET A 93 2.19 -12.76 -9.76
CA MET A 93 2.72 -11.51 -9.20
C MET A 93 2.06 -11.16 -7.86
N VAL A 94 0.75 -11.41 -7.70
CA VAL A 94 0.05 -11.25 -6.43
C VAL A 94 0.61 -12.18 -5.35
N GLU A 95 0.94 -13.43 -5.69
CA GLU A 95 1.56 -14.38 -4.75
C GLU A 95 2.94 -13.89 -4.31
N ILE A 96 3.76 -13.37 -5.23
CA ILE A 96 5.07 -12.79 -4.90
C ILE A 96 4.89 -11.57 -3.97
N LEU A 97 3.98 -10.65 -4.30
CA LEU A 97 3.72 -9.49 -3.45
C LEU A 97 3.14 -9.88 -2.08
N ALA A 98 2.39 -10.98 -2.00
CA ALA A 98 1.89 -11.50 -0.73
C ALA A 98 3.01 -11.98 0.20
N LEU A 99 4.16 -12.43 -0.32
CA LEU A 99 5.31 -12.79 0.51
C LEU A 99 5.85 -11.59 1.29
N VAL A 100 5.68 -10.36 0.77
CA VAL A 100 6.06 -9.13 1.48
C VAL A 100 5.17 -8.88 2.70
N LEU A 101 3.93 -9.39 2.74
CA LEU A 101 3.13 -9.36 3.97
C LEU A 101 3.66 -10.33 5.04
N GLN A 102 4.38 -11.37 4.62
CA GLN A 102 4.87 -12.44 5.50
C GLN A 102 6.31 -12.19 5.98
N HIS A 103 7.07 -11.38 5.24
CA HIS A 103 8.48 -11.09 5.53
C HIS A 103 8.65 -9.57 5.59
N ASP A 104 9.02 -9.06 6.76
CA ASP A 104 9.40 -7.65 6.89
C ASP A 104 10.63 -7.39 6.00
N GLU A 105 10.51 -6.41 5.11
CA GLU A 105 11.57 -6.04 4.15
C GLU A 105 12.86 -5.56 4.85
N GLN A 106 12.81 -5.31 6.17
CA GLN A 106 13.96 -4.91 7.00
C GLN A 106 14.81 -6.09 7.52
N ALA A 107 14.56 -7.32 7.07
CA ALA A 107 15.34 -8.49 7.48
C ALA A 107 16.60 -8.77 6.63
N VAL A 108 17.02 -7.84 5.75
CA VAL A 108 18.22 -7.99 4.88
C VAL A 108 19.09 -6.75 4.90
#